data_AF-A0A1I6GNS8-F1
#
_entry.id   AF-A0A1I6GNS8-F1
#
_cell.length_a   1.000
_cell.length_b   1.000
_cell.length_c   1.000
_cell.angle_alpha   90.00
_cell.angle_beta   90.00
_cell.angle_gamma   90.00
#
_symmetry.space_group_name_H-M   'P 1'
#
loop_
_entity.id
_entity.type
_entity.pdbx_description
1 polymer ?
#
loop_
_entity_poly.entity_id
_entity_poly.type
_entity_poly.pdbx_seq_one_letter_code
_entity_poly.pdbx_strand_id
1 'polypeptide(L)'
;MLKTTEQRATASMHPLAAMWERYSRRQQFRRMARHLLREKDDTLSDLGYDRHDLEGALRLPISTDAMQYIEMQRSKHAEEARRQRRRATTG
;
A
#
# COMPACT_ATOMS: atom_id res chain seq x y z
N MET A 1 32.59 -18.02 -33.15
CA MET A 1 31.17 -17.69 -32.92
C MET A 1 30.46 -18.93 -32.39
N LEU A 2 30.22 -19.05 -31.09
CA LEU A 2 29.38 -20.12 -30.54
C LEU A 2 28.57 -19.60 -29.34
N LYS A 3 27.30 -19.33 -29.65
CA LYS A 3 26.09 -19.58 -28.85
C LYS A 3 25.96 -18.87 -27.49
N THR A 4 25.50 -17.61 -27.61
CA THR A 4 24.67 -16.90 -26.64
C THR A 4 23.40 -17.69 -26.33
N THR A 5 23.41 -18.54 -25.30
CA THR A 5 22.18 -19.15 -24.79
C THR A 5 22.39 -19.56 -23.35
N GLU A 6 22.27 -18.64 -22.39
CA GLU A 6 21.75 -18.92 -21.03
C GLU A 6 21.12 -17.67 -20.38
N GLN A 7 20.62 -16.71 -21.18
CA GLN A 7 19.77 -15.62 -20.69
C GLN A 7 18.29 -15.97 -20.90
N ARG A 8 17.72 -16.89 -20.11
CA ARG A 8 16.25 -16.94 -19.91
C ARG A 8 15.78 -17.81 -18.75
N ALA A 9 16.48 -17.82 -17.62
CA ALA A 9 16.06 -18.56 -16.42
C ALA A 9 15.32 -17.67 -15.39
N THR A 10 14.49 -16.71 -15.80
CA THR A 10 13.78 -15.83 -14.84
C THR A 10 12.29 -15.62 -15.12
N ALA A 11 11.69 -16.28 -16.11
CA ALA A 11 10.30 -16.03 -16.51
C ALA A 11 9.28 -17.07 -15.99
N SER A 12 9.57 -17.72 -14.87
CA SER A 12 8.62 -18.60 -14.20
C SER A 12 8.77 -18.49 -12.68
N MET A 13 8.54 -17.28 -12.15
CA MET A 13 8.15 -17.16 -10.75
C MET A 13 6.93 -18.07 -10.54
N HIS A 14 7.16 -19.18 -9.84
CA HIS A 14 6.17 -20.21 -9.58
C HIS A 14 4.87 -19.56 -9.07
N PRO A 15 3.67 -19.88 -9.60
CA PRO A 15 2.41 -19.29 -9.15
C PRO A 15 2.22 -19.37 -7.62
N LEU A 16 2.77 -20.42 -7.00
CA LEU A 16 2.82 -20.60 -5.55
C LEU A 16 3.70 -19.57 -4.83
N ALA A 17 4.85 -19.19 -5.39
CA ALA A 17 5.73 -18.18 -4.83
C ALA A 17 5.05 -16.81 -4.83
N ALA A 18 4.38 -16.43 -5.94
CA ALA A 18 3.63 -15.18 -6.02
C ALA A 18 2.44 -15.14 -5.03
N MET A 19 1.77 -16.27 -4.82
CA MET A 19 0.72 -16.40 -3.80
C MET A 19 1.28 -16.24 -2.38
N TRP A 20 2.40 -16.89 -2.06
CA TRP A 20 3.07 -16.76 -0.77
C TRP A 20 3.56 -15.35 -0.50
N GLU A 21 4.09 -14.69 -1.53
CA GLU A 21 4.55 -13.32 -1.44
C GLU A 21 3.39 -12.35 -1.14
N ARG A 22 2.25 -12.49 -1.85
CA ARG A 22 1.01 -11.73 -1.58
C ARG A 22 0.51 -11.96 -0.15
N TYR A 23 0.50 -13.22 0.28
CA TYR A 23 0.11 -13.57 1.64
C TYR A 23 1.06 -12.96 2.69
N SER A 24 2.37 -13.05 2.46
CA SER A 24 3.40 -12.50 3.33
C SER A 24 3.25 -10.98 3.48
N ARG A 25 3.15 -10.25 2.36
CA ARG A 25 2.85 -8.80 2.35
C ARG A 25 1.59 -8.48 3.15
N ARG A 26 0.53 -9.26 2.95
CA ARG A 26 -0.73 -9.06 3.69
C ARG A 26 -0.55 -9.30 5.20
N GLN A 27 0.20 -10.31 5.61
CA GLN A 27 0.47 -10.56 7.03
C GLN A 27 1.36 -9.49 7.66
N GLN A 28 2.36 -8.99 6.93
CA GLN A 28 3.18 -7.86 7.35
C GLN A 28 2.32 -6.61 7.56
N PHE A 29 1.47 -6.29 6.58
CA PHE A 29 0.51 -5.19 6.70
C PHE A 29 -0.41 -5.36 7.92
N ARG A 30 -0.99 -6.56 8.11
CA ARG A 30 -1.87 -6.83 9.25
C ARG A 30 -1.18 -6.64 10.60
N ARG A 31 0.10 -7.04 10.71
CA ARG A 31 0.88 -6.82 11.93
C ARG A 31 1.10 -5.33 12.15
N MET A 32 1.60 -4.62 11.14
CA MET A 32 1.81 -3.17 11.20
C MET A 32 0.54 -2.41 11.56
N ALA A 33 -0.56 -2.64 10.84
CA ALA A 33 -1.84 -1.96 11.06
C ALA A 33 -2.40 -2.23 12.47
N ARG A 34 -2.24 -3.43 13.02
CA ARG A 34 -2.66 -3.73 14.40
C ARG A 34 -1.86 -2.96 15.44
N HIS A 35 -0.56 -2.72 15.20
CA HIS A 35 0.24 -1.88 16.09
C HIS A 35 -0.19 -0.42 15.97
N LEU A 36 -0.32 0.09 14.74
CA LEU A 36 -0.74 1.46 14.49
C LEU A 36 -2.14 1.76 15.06
N LEU A 37 -3.12 0.88 14.89
CA LEU A 37 -4.49 1.12 15.36
C LEU A 37 -4.64 1.19 16.90
N ARG A 38 -3.60 0.85 17.66
CA ARG A 38 -3.55 1.07 19.12
C ARG A 38 -3.16 2.50 19.48
N GLU A 39 -2.48 3.19 18.59
CA GLU A 39 -2.09 4.58 18.78
C GLU A 39 -3.29 5.51 18.63
N LYS A 40 -3.13 6.75 19.12
CA LYS A 40 -4.12 7.81 18.96
C LYS A 40 -4.11 8.37 17.54
N ASP A 41 -5.20 9.00 17.14
CA ASP A 41 -5.35 9.54 15.78
C ASP A 41 -4.34 10.65 15.46
N ASP A 42 -3.95 11.45 16.45
CA ASP A 42 -2.88 12.45 16.31
C ASP A 42 -1.55 11.78 15.96
N THR A 43 -1.19 10.71 16.68
CA THR A 43 0.03 9.91 16.42
C THR A 43 -0.02 9.24 15.06
N LEU A 44 -1.18 8.73 14.64
CA LEU A 44 -1.36 8.18 13.30
C LEU A 44 -1.16 9.25 12.23
N SER A 45 -1.73 10.44 12.43
CA SER A 45 -1.64 11.57 11.51
C SER A 45 -0.20 12.07 11.37
N ASP A 46 0.56 12.14 12.46
CA ASP A 46 2.00 12.47 12.44
C ASP A 46 2.81 11.47 11.59
N LEU A 47 2.41 10.20 11.61
CA LEU A 47 3.00 9.14 10.77
C LEU A 47 2.43 9.12 9.34
N GLY A 48 1.52 10.04 9.01
CA GLY A 48 0.86 10.13 7.71
C GLY A 48 -0.13 8.98 7.45
N TYR A 49 -0.73 8.41 8.50
CA TYR A 49 -1.78 7.42 8.41
C TYR A 49 -3.11 7.98 8.89
N ASP A 50 -4.17 7.59 8.21
CA ASP A 50 -5.54 7.78 8.68
C ASP A 50 -6.10 6.45 9.23
N ARG A 51 -6.84 6.51 10.34
CA ARG A 51 -7.40 5.31 10.97
C ARG A 51 -8.38 4.59 10.04
N HIS A 52 -9.23 5.34 9.34
CA HIS A 52 -10.27 4.79 8.47
C HIS A 52 -9.62 4.12 7.25
N ASP A 53 -8.54 4.70 6.73
CA ASP A 53 -7.75 4.09 5.67
C ASP A 53 -7.13 2.75 6.11
N LEU A 54 -6.53 2.69 7.30
CA LEU A 54 -5.96 1.47 7.86
C LEU A 54 -7.03 0.38 8.07
N GLU A 55 -8.19 0.75 8.63
CA GLU A 55 -9.31 -0.17 8.82
C GLU A 55 -9.90 -0.64 7.49
N GLY A 56 -10.03 0.25 6.51
CA GLY A 56 -10.48 -0.06 5.16
C GLY A 56 -9.53 -1.05 4.48
N ALA A 57 -8.23 -0.80 4.57
CA ALA A 57 -7.19 -1.67 4.02
C ALA A 57 -7.20 -3.08 4.66
N LEU A 58 -7.53 -3.19 5.95
CA LEU A 58 -7.66 -4.49 6.63
C LEU A 58 -8.83 -5.33 6.12
N ARG A 59 -9.90 -4.69 5.62
CA ARG A 59 -11.11 -5.35 5.09
C ARG A 59 -10.98 -5.81 3.64
N LEU A 60 -9.92 -5.43 2.95
CA LEU A 60 -9.72 -5.79 1.53
C LEU A 60 -9.58 -7.30 1.31
N PRO A 61 -9.96 -7.84 0.14
CA PRO A 61 -9.63 -9.21 -0.25
C PRO A 61 -8.12 -9.47 -0.25
N ILE A 62 -7.68 -10.72 -0.10
CA ILE A 62 -6.24 -11.11 -0.15
C ILE A 62 -5.61 -10.77 -1.51
N SER A 63 -6.41 -10.75 -2.58
CA SER A 63 -5.98 -10.39 -3.93
C SER A 63 -5.59 -8.92 -4.08
N THR A 64 -6.04 -8.06 -3.17
CA THR A 64 -5.76 -6.62 -3.22
C THR A 64 -4.61 -6.30 -2.28
N ASP A 65 -3.61 -5.59 -2.81
CA ASP A 65 -2.48 -5.12 -2.01
C ASP A 65 -2.94 -3.96 -1.11
N ALA A 66 -2.89 -4.20 0.20
CA ALA A 66 -3.30 -3.23 1.20
C ALA A 66 -2.38 -1.99 1.21
N MET A 67 -1.10 -2.15 0.89
CA MET A 67 -0.17 -1.01 0.82
C MET A 67 -0.49 -0.11 -0.38
N GLN A 68 -0.78 -0.70 -1.55
CA GLN A 68 -1.20 0.08 -2.72
C GLN A 68 -2.50 0.84 -2.45
N TYR A 69 -3.43 0.25 -1.70
CA TYR A 69 -4.65 0.95 -1.29
C TYR A 69 -4.32 2.18 -0.42
N ILE A 70 -3.45 2.05 0.58
CA ILE A 70 -3.04 3.16 1.44
C ILE A 70 -2.36 4.27 0.61
N GLU A 71 -1.47 3.91 -0.31
CA GLU A 71 -0.80 4.87 -1.20
C GLU A 71 -1.79 5.63 -2.09
N MET A 72 -2.80 4.93 -2.60
CA MET A 72 -3.88 5.55 -3.37
C MET A 72 -4.64 6.58 -2.52
N GLN A 73 -5.01 6.24 -1.28
CA GLN A 73 -5.75 7.17 -0.41
C GLN A 73 -4.90 8.38 -0.01
N ARG A 74 -3.62 8.17 0.32
CA ARG A 74 -2.66 9.26 0.56
C ARG A 74 -2.58 10.23 -0.64
N SER A 75 -2.55 9.68 -1.85
CA SER A 75 -2.52 10.49 -3.08
C SER A 75 -3.79 11.32 -3.25
N LYS A 76 -4.96 10.74 -2.95
CA LYS A 76 -6.25 11.46 -2.99
C LYS A 76 -6.30 12.58 -1.97
N HIS A 77 -5.93 12.33 -0.71
CA HIS A 77 -5.91 13.35 0.32
C HIS A 77 -4.95 14.50 0.01
N ALA A 78 -3.76 14.18 -0.52
CA ALA A 78 -2.81 15.20 -0.96
C ALA A 78 -3.39 16.09 -2.09
N GLU A 79 -4.10 15.48 -3.04
CA GLU A 79 -4.75 16.20 -4.13
C GLU A 79 -5.93 17.05 -3.65
N GLU A 80 -6.74 16.55 -2.73
CA GLU A 80 -7.84 17.30 -2.10
C GLU A 80 -7.31 18.51 -1.34
N ALA A 81 -6.24 18.36 -0.55
CA ALA A 81 -5.61 19.46 0.16
C ALA A 81 -5.09 20.55 -0.80
N ARG A 82 -4.50 20.16 -1.94
CA ARG A 82 -4.07 21.10 -2.99
C ARG A 82 -5.25 21.85 -3.60
N ARG A 83 -6.36 21.14 -3.88
CA ARG A 83 -7.58 21.74 -4.42
C ARG A 83 -8.19 22.75 -3.46
N GLN A 84 -8.24 22.43 -2.16
CA GLN A 84 -8.75 23.34 -1.13
C GLN A 84 -7.91 24.61 -1.03
N ARG A 85 -6.58 24.49 -1.03
CA ARG A 85 -5.68 25.66 -1.05
C ARG A 85 -5.92 26.56 -2.26
N ARG A 86 -6.01 25.97 -3.47
CA ARG A 86 -6.31 26.73 -4.69
C ARG A 86 -7.63 27.49 -4.58
N ARG A 87 -8.70 26.85 -4.07
CA ARG A 87 -10.00 27.49 -3.86
C ARG A 87 -9.92 28.65 -2.86
N ALA A 88 -9.19 28.49 -1.76
CA ALA A 88 -9.02 29.53 -0.74
C ALA A 88 -8.16 30.72 -1.21
N THR A 89 -7.38 30.58 -2.29
CA THR A 89 -6.54 31.66 -2.82
C THR A 89 -7.23 32.46 -3.93
N THR A 90 -8.42 32.03 -4.38
CA THR A 90 -9.18 32.66 -5.47
C THR A 90 -10.45 33.39 -4.97
N GLY A 91 -10.71 33.40 -3.65
CA GLY A 91 -11.78 34.17 -3.01
C GLY A 91 -11.20 35.30 -2.18
#